data_AF-Q86MX5-F1
#
_entry.id   AF-Q86MX5-F1
#
_cell.length_a   1.000
_cell.length_b   1.000
_cell.length_c   1.000
_cell.angle_alpha   90.00
_cell.angle_beta   90.00
_cell.angle_gamma   90.00
#
_symmetry.space_group_name_H-M   'P 1'
#
loop_
_entity.id
_entity.type
_entity.pdbx_description
1 polymer ?
#
loop_
_entity_poly.entity_id
_entity_poly.type
_entity_poly.pdbx_seq_one_letter_code
_entity_poly.pdbx_strand_id
1 'polypeptide(L)'
;QDYVILFDSKSYYIHSDNAIQGLHNFYNIKKPLTRKTIPSSVESLTIHDGFNYPITKGIIPNTVNRLSLYRIKSDFELGAIPSTVFSLSLKAGFNLSLQPGFITNGVKYLSISEIQSELMDGSIPPSVSNLTLEDGFNQEIN
;
A
#
# COMPACT_ATOMS: atom_id res chain seq x y z
N GLN A 1 -19.67 4.82 -13.19
CA GLN A 1 -20.14 6.04 -12.52
C GLN A 1 -18.95 6.53 -11.72
N ASP A 2 -18.33 7.61 -12.18
CA ASP A 2 -17.03 8.06 -11.70
C ASP A 2 -17.21 8.83 -10.38
N TYR A 3 -16.49 8.45 -9.33
CA TYR A 3 -16.51 9.19 -8.08
C TYR A 3 -15.38 10.23 -8.10
N VAL A 4 -15.73 11.47 -8.42
CA VAL A 4 -14.85 12.62 -8.25
C VAL A 4 -14.89 13.05 -6.78
N ILE A 5 -13.86 12.71 -6.00
CA ILE A 5 -13.68 13.34 -4.69
C ILE A 5 -12.91 14.65 -4.91
N LEU A 6 -13.64 15.77 -4.90
CA LEU A 6 -13.08 17.10 -5.01
C LEU A 6 -12.31 17.46 -3.72
N PHE A 7 -10.99 17.64 -3.83
CA PHE A 7 -10.20 18.28 -2.79
C PHE A 7 -9.54 19.53 -3.36
N ASP A 8 -10.19 20.68 -3.11
CA ASP A 8 -9.69 22.05 -3.24
C ASP A 8 -8.88 22.38 -4.52
N SER A 9 -9.58 23.01 -5.48
CA SER A 9 -9.07 23.70 -6.69
C SER A 9 -8.04 23.00 -7.61
N LYS A 10 -7.64 21.76 -7.35
CA LYS A 10 -6.90 20.91 -8.30
C LYS A 10 -7.49 19.50 -8.35
N SER A 11 -7.91 19.09 -9.54
CA SER A 11 -8.44 17.75 -9.80
C SER A 11 -7.36 16.69 -9.59
N TYR A 12 -7.61 15.71 -8.71
CA TYR A 12 -6.83 14.48 -8.62
C TYR A 12 -7.68 13.35 -9.18
N TYR A 13 -7.16 12.63 -10.18
CA TYR A 13 -7.90 11.59 -10.89
C TYR A 13 -7.87 10.28 -10.10
N ILE A 14 -9.02 9.85 -9.60
CA ILE A 14 -9.30 8.43 -9.39
C ILE A 14 -9.71 7.90 -10.77
N HIS A 15 -8.78 7.28 -11.51
CA HIS A 15 -9.12 6.66 -12.78
C HIS A 15 -9.82 5.32 -12.50
N SER A 16 -11.15 5.30 -12.57
CA SER A 16 -11.88 4.06 -12.83
C SER A 16 -11.90 3.87 -14.34
N ASP A 17 -10.85 3.30 -14.92
CA ASP A 17 -10.94 2.82 -16.30
C ASP A 17 -12.04 1.76 -16.33
N ASN A 18 -13.08 2.01 -17.14
CA ASN A 18 -14.30 1.21 -17.27
C ASN A 18 -14.05 -0.16 -17.95
N ALA A 19 -12.97 -0.84 -17.59
CA ALA A 19 -12.73 -2.25 -17.87
C ALA A 19 -12.32 -3.05 -16.62
N ILE A 20 -11.98 -2.41 -15.49
CA ILE A 20 -11.60 -3.10 -14.24
C ILE A 20 -12.26 -2.39 -13.06
N GLN A 21 -13.23 -3.04 -12.41
CA GLN A 21 -13.81 -2.55 -11.15
C GLN A 21 -12.70 -2.34 -10.10
N GLY A 22 -12.59 -1.15 -9.50
CA GLY A 22 -11.97 -1.01 -8.17
C GLY A 22 -10.49 -0.58 -8.07
N LEU A 23 -9.86 -0.03 -9.12
CA LEU A 23 -8.51 0.56 -9.04
C LEU A 23 -8.55 2.05 -8.61
N HIS A 24 -7.90 2.38 -7.49
CA HIS A 24 -7.80 3.76 -6.97
C HIS A 24 -6.34 4.14 -6.69
N ASN A 25 -5.84 5.17 -7.38
CA ASN A 25 -4.48 5.69 -7.23
C ASN A 25 -4.48 7.03 -6.49
N PHE A 26 -3.73 7.13 -5.39
CA PHE A 26 -3.62 8.34 -4.60
C PHE A 26 -2.28 9.03 -4.78
N TYR A 27 -2.27 10.19 -5.43
CA TYR A 27 -1.07 11.02 -5.64
C TYR A 27 -1.12 12.30 -4.80
N ASN A 28 0.00 12.68 -4.18
CA ASN A 28 0.21 14.01 -3.59
C ASN A 28 -0.91 14.45 -2.61
N ILE A 29 -1.34 13.54 -1.73
CA ILE A 29 -2.37 13.85 -0.72
C ILE A 29 -1.78 14.83 0.31
N LYS A 30 -2.35 16.04 0.40
CA LYS A 30 -1.97 17.08 1.37
C LYS A 30 -2.83 17.08 2.65
N LYS A 31 -3.55 15.99 2.91
CA LYS A 31 -4.45 15.80 4.06
C LYS A 31 -4.38 14.35 4.56
N PRO A 32 -4.64 14.10 5.86
CA PRO A 32 -4.72 12.74 6.39
C PRO A 32 -5.81 11.91 5.71
N LEU A 33 -5.53 10.63 5.48
CA LEU A 33 -6.57 9.65 5.15
C LEU A 33 -7.40 9.34 6.39
N THR A 34 -8.69 9.13 6.20
CA THR A 34 -9.62 8.66 7.23
C THR A 34 -10.35 7.42 6.71
N ARG A 35 -11.04 6.70 7.60
CA ARG A 35 -11.85 5.51 7.22
C ARG A 35 -12.91 5.79 6.14
N LYS A 36 -13.29 7.07 5.97
CA LYS A 36 -14.28 7.51 4.97
C LYS A 36 -13.64 8.04 3.69
N THR A 37 -12.31 8.17 3.65
CA THR A 37 -11.59 8.74 2.51
C THR A 37 -11.44 7.74 1.38
N ILE A 38 -11.29 6.45 1.69
CA ILE A 38 -11.22 5.37 0.71
C ILE A 38 -12.60 4.70 0.65
N PRO A 39 -13.31 4.72 -0.50
CA PRO A 39 -14.60 4.07 -0.64
C PRO A 39 -14.55 2.58 -0.27
N SER A 40 -15.63 2.05 0.30
CA SER A 40 -15.74 0.63 0.64
C SER A 40 -15.92 -0.28 -0.58
N SER A 41 -15.87 0.26 -1.80
CA SER A 41 -15.86 -0.51 -3.06
C SER A 41 -14.46 -0.66 -3.65
N VAL A 42 -13.43 -0.08 -3.02
CA VAL A 42 -12.05 -0.17 -3.53
C VAL A 42 -11.50 -1.56 -3.27
N GLU A 43 -11.04 -2.21 -4.33
CA GLU A 43 -10.41 -3.53 -4.28
C GLU A 43 -8.91 -3.47 -4.51
N SER A 44 -8.45 -2.48 -5.27
CA SER A 44 -7.04 -2.26 -5.56
C SER A 44 -6.67 -0.82 -5.21
N LEU A 45 -5.73 -0.68 -4.28
CA LEU A 45 -5.32 0.59 -3.71
C LEU A 45 -3.83 0.83 -3.98
N THR A 46 -3.52 1.99 -4.55
CA THR A 46 -2.14 2.47 -4.67
C THR A 46 -1.98 3.78 -3.90
N ILE A 47 -1.01 3.81 -2.99
CA ILE A 47 -0.59 5.03 -2.28
C ILE A 47 0.79 5.44 -2.82
N HIS A 48 0.82 6.53 -3.59
CA HIS A 48 2.04 7.00 -4.26
C HIS A 48 2.92 7.88 -3.38
N ASP A 49 4.08 8.24 -3.94
CA ASP A 49 5.09 9.09 -3.33
C ASP A 49 4.54 10.38 -2.72
N GLY A 50 5.14 10.76 -1.59
CA GLY A 50 4.87 12.04 -0.94
C GLY A 50 3.72 12.01 0.05
N PHE A 51 3.08 10.84 0.25
CA PHE A 51 2.18 10.65 1.38
C PHE A 51 2.97 10.73 2.70
N ASN A 52 2.59 11.68 3.55
CA ASN A 52 3.31 12.03 4.77
C ASN A 52 2.41 12.07 6.02
N TYR A 53 1.29 11.34 6.00
CA TYR A 53 0.39 11.20 7.14
C TYR A 53 0.40 9.77 7.68
N PRO A 54 0.17 9.57 8.99
CA PRO A 54 0.13 8.22 9.54
C PRO A 54 -0.93 7.34 8.88
N ILE A 55 -0.61 6.07 8.62
CA ILE A 55 -1.59 5.06 8.20
C ILE A 55 -1.86 4.15 9.39
N THR A 56 -3.06 4.26 9.96
CA THR A 56 -3.52 3.50 11.12
C THR A 56 -4.53 2.42 10.75
N LYS A 57 -4.79 1.50 11.67
CA LYS A 57 -5.74 0.41 11.48
C LYS A 57 -7.14 0.89 11.07
N GLY A 58 -7.64 0.31 9.97
CA GLY A 58 -8.98 0.57 9.42
C GLY A 58 -9.07 1.77 8.49
N ILE A 59 -7.97 2.47 8.19
CA ILE A 59 -7.94 3.45 7.09
C ILE A 59 -8.09 2.73 5.75
N ILE A 60 -7.29 1.69 5.52
CA ILE A 60 -7.39 0.84 4.33
C ILE A 60 -8.60 -0.10 4.53
N PRO A 61 -9.64 -0.05 3.67
CA PRO A 61 -10.83 -0.89 3.84
C PRO A 61 -10.53 -2.39 3.63
N ASN A 62 -11.30 -3.25 4.29
CA ASN A 62 -11.20 -4.71 4.12
C ASN A 62 -11.66 -5.22 2.73
N THR A 63 -12.15 -4.33 1.86
CA THR A 63 -12.41 -4.69 0.45
C THR A 63 -11.14 -4.69 -0.38
N VAL A 64 -10.08 -4.02 0.09
CA VAL A 64 -8.79 -3.97 -0.60
C VAL A 64 -8.13 -5.35 -0.55
N ASN A 65 -7.86 -5.88 -1.73
CA ASN A 65 -7.21 -7.16 -1.96
C ASN A 65 -5.85 -7.00 -2.67
N ARG A 66 -5.61 -5.88 -3.38
CA ARG A 66 -4.31 -5.49 -3.95
C ARG A 66 -3.87 -4.16 -3.35
N LEU A 67 -2.65 -4.12 -2.82
CA LEU A 67 -2.09 -2.92 -2.20
C LEU A 67 -0.70 -2.62 -2.78
N SER A 68 -0.51 -1.39 -3.27
CA SER A 68 0.80 -0.89 -3.69
C SER A 68 1.17 0.33 -2.85
N LEU A 69 2.30 0.25 -2.16
CA LEU A 69 2.85 1.32 -1.33
C LEU A 69 4.16 1.79 -1.94
N TYR A 70 4.21 3.07 -2.28
CA TYR A 70 5.43 3.75 -2.71
C TYR A 70 6.08 4.45 -1.50
N ARG A 71 6.88 5.49 -1.70
CA ARG A 71 7.61 6.20 -0.64
C ARG A 71 6.68 6.88 0.39
N ILE A 72 6.19 6.09 1.34
CA ILE A 72 5.49 6.54 2.54
C ILE A 72 6.53 7.15 3.48
N LYS A 73 6.33 8.43 3.83
CA LYS A 73 7.30 9.22 4.64
C LYS A 73 6.91 9.36 6.10
N SER A 74 5.88 8.65 6.52
CA SER A 74 5.20 8.77 7.81
C SER A 74 4.99 7.41 8.45
N ASP A 75 4.64 7.42 9.73
CA ASP A 75 4.39 6.21 10.49
C ASP A 75 3.32 5.32 9.85
N PHE A 76 3.58 4.03 9.85
CA PHE A 76 2.64 3.02 9.38
C PHE A 76 2.44 2.01 10.50
N GLU A 77 1.24 2.00 11.05
CA GLU A 77 0.89 1.19 12.22
C GLU A 77 0.90 -0.31 11.84
N LEU A 78 1.42 -1.15 12.74
CA LEU A 78 1.29 -2.60 12.60
C LEU A 78 -0.19 -3.00 12.53
N GLY A 79 -0.53 -3.82 11.53
CA GLY A 79 -1.92 -4.22 11.27
C GLY A 79 -2.77 -3.17 10.53
N ALA A 80 -2.16 -2.10 10.00
CA ALA A 80 -2.87 -1.19 9.11
C ALA A 80 -3.08 -1.75 7.69
N ILE A 81 -2.26 -2.71 7.25
CA ILE A 81 -2.57 -3.55 6.09
C ILE A 81 -3.65 -4.55 6.51
N PRO A 82 -4.85 -4.56 5.89
CA PRO A 82 -5.89 -5.53 6.24
C PRO A 82 -5.49 -6.94 5.77
N SER A 83 -5.95 -7.97 6.49
CA SER A 83 -5.66 -9.38 6.17
C SER A 83 -6.29 -9.86 4.86
N THR A 84 -7.13 -9.03 4.23
CA THR A 84 -7.75 -9.26 2.93
C THR A 84 -6.80 -8.98 1.77
N VAL A 85 -5.68 -8.27 2.02
CA VAL A 85 -4.66 -8.01 1.01
C VAL A 85 -3.97 -9.32 0.64
N PHE A 86 -4.19 -9.76 -0.60
CA PHE A 86 -3.60 -10.98 -1.15
C PHE A 86 -2.33 -10.68 -1.96
N SER A 87 -2.20 -9.47 -2.50
CA SER A 87 -1.06 -9.01 -3.29
C SER A 87 -0.57 -7.66 -2.77
N LEU A 88 0.69 -7.62 -2.36
CA LEU A 88 1.37 -6.45 -1.82
C LEU A 88 2.57 -6.08 -2.69
N SER A 89 2.70 -4.80 -3.02
CA SER A 89 3.90 -4.24 -3.66
C SER A 89 4.46 -3.12 -2.80
N LEU A 90 5.74 -3.22 -2.44
CA LEU A 90 6.51 -2.20 -1.72
C LEU A 90 7.56 -1.63 -2.68
N LYS A 91 7.48 -0.34 -3.02
CA LYS A 91 8.25 0.24 -4.13
C LYS A 91 8.92 1.57 -3.79
N ALA A 92 9.91 1.94 -4.61
CA ALA A 92 10.44 3.29 -4.80
C ALA A 92 10.93 4.01 -3.53
N GLY A 93 11.83 3.41 -2.77
CA GLY A 93 12.41 4.04 -1.59
C GLY A 93 11.54 3.88 -0.34
N PHE A 94 10.77 2.79 -0.25
CA PHE A 94 10.01 2.47 0.96
C PHE A 94 10.98 2.36 2.15
N ASN A 95 10.82 3.26 3.12
CA ASN A 95 11.78 3.48 4.21
C ASN A 95 11.17 3.20 5.59
N LEU A 96 10.25 2.22 5.65
CA LEU A 96 9.67 1.77 6.90
C LEU A 96 10.21 0.39 7.20
N SER A 97 10.82 0.25 8.39
CA SER A 97 11.33 -1.03 8.88
C SER A 97 10.25 -2.09 8.75
N LEU A 98 10.54 -3.09 7.91
CA LEU A 98 9.70 -4.25 7.73
C LEU A 98 10.02 -5.17 8.90
N GLN A 99 9.29 -4.99 10.00
CA GLN A 99 9.37 -5.85 11.18
C GLN A 99 8.36 -7.01 11.07
N PRO A 100 8.54 -8.10 11.82
CA PRO A 100 7.59 -9.22 11.81
C PRO A 100 6.16 -8.76 12.10
N GLY A 101 5.23 -9.20 11.25
CA GLY A 101 3.81 -8.82 11.34
C GLY A 101 3.44 -7.52 10.64
N PHE A 102 4.40 -6.79 10.04
CA PHE A 102 4.09 -5.66 9.14
C PHE A 102 3.32 -6.14 7.91
N ILE A 103 3.86 -7.16 7.23
CA ILE A 103 3.18 -7.86 6.14
C ILE A 103 2.27 -8.92 6.78
N THR A 104 0.99 -8.88 6.46
CA THR A 104 0.01 -9.81 7.07
C THR A 104 0.05 -11.19 6.43
N ASN A 105 -0.39 -12.22 7.17
CA ASN A 105 -0.53 -13.59 6.68
C ASN A 105 -1.56 -13.76 5.53
N GLY A 106 -2.28 -12.70 5.15
CA GLY A 106 -3.14 -12.70 3.96
C GLY A 106 -2.36 -12.63 2.65
N VAL A 107 -1.14 -12.08 2.68
CA VAL A 107 -0.35 -11.82 1.48
C VAL A 107 0.20 -13.13 0.91
N LYS A 108 -0.07 -13.36 -0.38
CA LYS A 108 0.43 -14.48 -1.20
C LYS A 108 1.48 -14.05 -2.21
N TYR A 109 1.28 -12.88 -2.81
CA TYR A 109 2.18 -12.29 -3.78
C TYR A 109 2.81 -11.03 -3.19
N LEU A 110 4.13 -11.04 -3.06
CA LEU A 110 4.90 -9.93 -2.52
C LEU A 110 5.92 -9.49 -3.58
N SER A 111 5.81 -8.24 -4.02
CA SER A 111 6.84 -7.58 -4.83
C SER A 111 7.53 -6.51 -3.99
N ILE A 112 8.86 -6.49 -4.03
CA ILE A 112 9.70 -5.55 -3.30
C ILE A 112 10.69 -4.91 -4.28
N SER A 113 10.73 -3.58 -4.32
CA SER A 113 11.69 -2.81 -5.12
C SER A 113 12.23 -1.62 -4.32
N GLU A 114 13.52 -1.32 -4.50
CA GLU A 114 14.19 -0.13 -3.95
C GLU A 114 13.86 0.18 -2.47
N ILE A 115 13.82 -0.82 -1.58
CA ILE A 115 13.59 -0.55 -0.15
C ILE A 115 14.86 0.05 0.49
N GLN A 116 14.66 1.01 1.39
CA GLN A 116 15.76 1.67 2.12
C GLN A 116 15.99 1.07 3.52
N SER A 117 14.99 0.33 4.01
CA SER A 117 15.01 -0.31 5.31
C SER A 117 15.37 -1.79 5.22
N GLU A 118 16.03 -2.30 6.24
CA GLU A 118 16.36 -3.72 6.39
C GLU A 118 15.10 -4.60 6.49
N LEU A 119 15.19 -5.81 5.94
CA LEU A 119 14.24 -6.88 6.18
C LEU A 119 14.65 -7.64 7.45
N MET A 120 13.86 -7.56 8.52
CA MET A 120 14.16 -8.35 9.72
C MET A 120 13.80 -9.82 9.51
N ASP A 121 14.44 -10.72 10.27
CA ASP A 121 14.05 -12.14 10.30
C ASP A 121 12.56 -12.28 10.64
N GLY A 122 11.82 -13.01 9.80
CA GLY A 122 10.37 -13.21 9.96
C GLY A 122 9.48 -12.09 9.41
N SER A 123 10.04 -11.13 8.67
CA SER A 123 9.26 -10.02 8.08
C SER A 123 8.45 -10.41 6.86
N ILE A 124 8.93 -11.42 6.12
CA ILE A 124 8.18 -12.06 5.04
C ILE A 124 7.41 -13.22 5.67
N PRO A 125 6.06 -13.16 5.75
CA PRO A 125 5.28 -14.20 6.38
C PRO A 125 5.30 -15.50 5.56
N PRO A 126 5.16 -16.68 6.19
CA PRO A 126 5.17 -17.96 5.50
C PRO A 126 3.99 -18.14 4.54
N SER A 127 3.01 -17.24 4.58
CA SER A 127 1.91 -17.20 3.63
C SER A 127 2.34 -16.81 2.22
N VAL A 128 3.44 -16.07 2.06
CA VAL A 128 3.94 -15.58 0.77
C VAL A 128 4.46 -16.76 -0.05
N SER A 129 3.75 -17.09 -1.13
CA SER A 129 4.12 -18.16 -2.06
C SER A 129 4.94 -17.64 -3.24
N ASN A 130 4.85 -16.34 -3.52
CA ASN A 130 5.48 -15.71 -4.66
C ASN A 130 6.15 -14.42 -4.18
N LEU A 131 7.47 -14.46 -4.02
CA LEU A 131 8.31 -13.30 -3.74
C LEU A 131 8.99 -12.86 -5.04
N THR A 132 8.85 -11.59 -5.39
CA THR A 132 9.56 -10.96 -6.50
C THR A 132 10.39 -9.82 -5.96
N LEU A 133 11.69 -9.90 -6.19
CA LEU A 133 12.64 -8.83 -5.90
C LEU A 133 12.92 -8.13 -7.23
N GLU A 134 12.43 -6.90 -7.36
CA GLU A 134 12.56 -6.10 -8.56
C GLU A 134 13.85 -5.27 -8.54
N ASP A 135 14.13 -4.58 -9.64
CA ASP A 135 15.30 -3.72 -9.80
C ASP A 135 15.48 -2.76 -8.62
N GLY A 136 16.74 -2.57 -8.21
CA GLY A 136 17.10 -1.70 -7.10
C GLY A 136 16.91 -2.31 -5.70
N PHE A 137 16.42 -3.54 -5.58
CA PHE A 137 16.54 -4.28 -4.32
C PHE A 137 18.01 -4.63 -4.03
N ASN A 138 18.53 -4.20 -2.88
CA ASN A 138 19.94 -4.31 -2.52
C ASN A 138 20.18 -4.79 -1.07
N GLN A 139 19.16 -5.33 -0.42
CA GLN A 139 19.23 -5.84 0.95
C GLN A 139 19.55 -7.34 0.96
N GLU A 140 20.16 -7.83 2.03
CA GLU A 140 20.34 -9.27 2.24
C GLU A 140 18.99 -9.93 2.58
N ILE A 141 18.85 -11.19 2.19
CA ILE A 141 17.70 -12.03 2.55
C ILE A 141 18.25 -13.15 3.41
N ASN A 142 17.89 -13.11 4.70
CA ASN A 142 18.23 -14.14 5.68
C ASN A 142 17.26 -15.33 5.61
#